data_AF-A0A9Q4CP09-F1
#
_entry.id   AF-A0A9Q4CP09-F1
#
_cell.length_a   1.000
_cell.length_b   1.000
_cell.length_c   1.000
_cell.angle_alpha   90.00
_cell.angle_beta   90.00
_cell.angle_gamma   90.00
#
_symmetry.space_group_name_H-M   'P 1'
#
loop_
_entity.id
_entity.type
_entity.pdbx_description
1 polymer ?
#
loop_
_entity_poly.entity_id
_entity_poly.type
_entity_poly.pdbx_seq_one_letter_code
_entity_poly.pdbx_strand_id
1 'polypeptide(L)'
;MNKHCYRIIFNKARQMMMVVSELAKNHSSDKSRTQNSGNITSLTAVISPLRLSMMLLLGWIALPVMAGGIVADGSAPGNQQPTIISSANGTPQVNIQAPNSDGVSRNQYSQCRAGYSA
;
A
#
# COMPACT_ATOMS: atom_id res chain seq x y z
N MET A 1 -1.62 43.82 49.07
CA MET A 1 -0.49 43.02 49.57
C MET A 1 -0.81 41.55 49.35
N ASN A 2 -0.33 40.94 48.26
CA ASN A 2 -0.31 39.48 48.11
C ASN A 2 0.84 39.13 47.17
N LYS A 3 1.99 38.72 47.72
CA LYS A 3 3.28 38.56 47.00
C LYS A 3 3.61 37.08 46.71
N HIS A 4 2.62 36.21 46.76
CA HIS A 4 2.81 34.75 46.83
C HIS A 4 1.83 33.97 45.92
N CYS A 5 1.60 34.45 44.71
CA CYS A 5 0.86 33.69 43.70
C CYS A 5 1.80 32.69 43.02
N TYR A 6 1.48 31.41 43.17
CA TYR A 6 2.24 30.30 42.58
C TYR A 6 1.32 29.47 41.70
N ARG A 7 1.88 28.89 40.64
CA ARG A 7 1.20 27.94 39.74
C ARG A 7 2.06 26.71 39.50
N ILE A 8 1.44 25.60 39.12
CA ILE A 8 2.13 24.34 38.88
C ILE A 8 2.36 24.18 37.37
N ILE A 9 3.61 23.93 36.96
CA ILE A 9 4.00 23.73 35.56
C ILE A 9 4.77 22.41 35.44
N PHE A 10 4.56 21.68 34.34
CA PHE A 10 5.34 20.49 34.02
C PHE A 10 6.76 20.87 33.57
N ASN A 11 7.79 20.36 34.26
CA ASN A 11 9.18 20.55 33.86
C ASN A 11 9.66 19.37 33.00
N LYS A 12 9.91 19.63 31.72
CA LYS A 12 10.37 18.63 30.75
C LYS A 12 11.75 18.03 31.09
N ALA A 13 12.66 18.80 31.68
CA ALA A 13 13.99 18.30 32.05
C ALA A 13 13.94 17.31 33.23
N ARG A 14 12.96 17.48 34.12
CA ARG A 14 12.80 16.66 35.33
C ARG A 14 11.63 15.67 35.25
N GLN A 15 10.86 15.69 34.17
CA GLN A 15 9.67 14.86 33.94
C GLN A 15 8.67 14.89 35.12
N MET A 16 8.52 16.04 35.78
CA MET A 16 7.68 16.18 36.98
C MET A 16 7.00 17.56 37.06
N MET A 17 5.93 17.63 37.86
CA MET A 17 5.21 18.87 38.17
C MET A 17 5.99 19.70 39.20
N MET A 18 6.24 20.98 38.91
CA MET A 18 6.99 21.89 39.78
C MET A 18 6.18 23.17 40.04
N VAL A 19 6.24 23.69 41.26
CA VAL A 19 5.63 24.96 41.66
C VAL A 19 6.53 26.11 41.20
N VAL A 20 5.97 27.08 40.47
CA VAL A 20 6.69 28.24 39.94
C VAL A 20 5.90 29.51 40.24
N SER A 21 6.59 30.66 40.31
CA SER A 21 5.92 31.96 40.40
C SER A 21 5.01 32.20 39.19
N GLU A 22 3.93 32.95 39.41
CA GLU A 22 2.97 33.29 38.34
C GLU A 22 3.60 34.01 37.14
N LEU A 23 4.72 34.71 37.36
CA LEU A 23 5.48 35.45 36.35
C LEU A 23 6.27 34.55 35.39
N ALA A 24 6.44 33.27 35.70
CA ALA A 24 7.10 32.36 34.77
C ALA A 24 6.30 32.27 33.46
N LYS A 25 6.99 32.10 32.33
CA LYS A 25 6.36 31.91 31.02
C LYS A 25 6.13 30.42 30.80
N ASN A 26 4.92 30.03 30.42
CA ASN A 26 4.69 28.67 29.94
C ASN A 26 5.33 28.55 28.56
N HIS A 27 6.19 27.57 28.36
CA HIS A 27 6.68 27.19 27.02
C HIS A 27 5.67 26.26 26.31
N SER A 28 4.37 26.43 26.60
CA SER A 28 3.31 25.82 25.81
C SER A 28 3.26 26.61 24.51
N SER A 29 3.67 25.95 23.42
CA SER A 29 3.36 26.42 22.08
C SER A 29 1.84 26.58 22.01
N ASP A 30 1.38 27.82 22.06
CA ASP A 30 -0.01 28.18 21.80
C ASP A 30 -0.24 27.91 20.31
N LYS A 31 -0.46 26.64 19.98
CA LYS A 31 -1.11 26.26 18.73
C LYS A 31 -2.57 26.62 18.94
N SER A 32 -2.86 27.89 18.70
CA SER A 32 -4.21 28.37 18.52
C SER A 32 -4.97 27.37 17.66
N ARG A 33 -6.15 26.99 18.17
CA ARG A 33 -7.09 26.03 17.61
C ARG A 33 -7.58 26.52 16.23
N THR A 34 -6.76 26.44 15.20
CA THR A 34 -7.21 26.55 13.82
C THR A 34 -7.95 25.27 13.46
N GLN A 35 -9.20 25.45 13.07
CA GLN A 35 -10.10 24.38 12.67
C GLN A 35 -9.43 23.54 11.58
N ASN A 36 -9.22 22.26 11.87
CA ASN A 36 -8.58 21.31 10.97
C ASN A 36 -9.59 20.94 9.87
N SER A 37 -9.73 21.81 8.86
CA SER A 37 -10.19 21.37 7.54
C SER A 37 -9.26 20.24 7.12
N GLY A 38 -9.82 19.08 6.77
CA GLY A 38 -9.14 17.81 6.57
C GLY A 38 -7.98 17.92 5.58
N ASN A 39 -6.83 18.33 6.07
CA ASN A 39 -5.58 18.34 5.35
C ASN A 39 -5.04 16.92 5.46
N ILE A 40 -5.24 16.14 4.41
CA ILE A 40 -4.56 14.87 4.21
C ILE A 40 -3.06 15.15 4.24
N THR A 41 -2.47 15.08 5.43
CA THR A 41 -1.04 15.30 5.60
C THR A 41 -0.38 14.07 5.03
N SER A 42 0.31 14.20 3.91
CA SER A 42 1.11 13.11 3.34
C SER A 42 2.14 12.69 4.37
N LEU A 43 1.91 11.54 5.00
CA LEU A 43 2.83 10.97 5.98
C LEU A 43 3.97 10.31 5.22
N THR A 44 4.96 11.08 4.81
CA THR A 44 6.16 10.54 4.17
C THR A 44 7.03 9.91 5.27
N ALA A 45 6.88 8.61 5.49
CA ALA A 45 7.73 7.87 6.42
C ALA A 45 9.08 7.57 5.75
N VAL A 46 10.17 8.04 6.36
CA VAL A 46 11.53 7.67 5.94
C VAL A 46 11.90 6.35 6.62
N ILE A 47 11.85 5.26 5.86
CA ILE A 47 12.21 3.92 6.34
C ILE A 47 13.68 3.67 5.97
N SER A 48 14.50 3.28 6.96
CA SER A 48 15.88 2.85 6.72
C SER A 48 15.90 1.57 5.85
N PRO A 49 16.83 1.44 4.89
CA PRO A 49 16.93 0.26 4.02
C PRO A 49 17.12 -1.05 4.80
N LEU A 50 17.78 -1.00 5.97
CA LEU A 50 17.95 -2.17 6.85
C LEU A 50 16.61 -2.67 7.39
N ARG A 51 15.73 -1.76 7.84
CA ARG A 51 14.41 -2.11 8.37
C ARG A 51 13.51 -2.68 7.29
N LEU A 52 13.57 -2.09 6.09
CA LEU A 52 12.86 -2.61 4.92
C LEU A 52 13.29 -4.04 4.60
N SER A 53 14.60 -4.31 4.60
CA SER A 53 15.15 -5.66 4.35
C SER A 53 14.68 -6.68 5.40
N MET A 54 14.67 -6.31 6.68
CA MET A 54 14.14 -7.18 7.74
C MET A 54 12.65 -7.47 7.53
N MET A 55 11.83 -6.46 7.21
CA MET A 55 10.39 -6.66 6.96
C MET A 55 10.12 -7.56 5.76
N LEU A 56 10.92 -7.43 4.68
CA LEU A 56 10.84 -8.31 3.52
C LEU A 56 11.24 -9.75 3.88
N LEU A 57 12.33 -9.92 4.64
CA LEU A 57 12.80 -11.25 5.07
C LEU A 57 11.80 -11.96 5.98
N LEU A 58 11.14 -11.22 6.87
CA LEU A 58 10.09 -11.72 7.75
C LEU A 58 8.74 -11.92 7.03
N GLY A 59 8.65 -11.59 5.73
CA GLY A 59 7.44 -11.76 4.94
C GLY A 59 6.31 -10.78 5.28
N TRP A 60 6.62 -9.67 5.96
CA TRP A 60 5.64 -8.65 6.34
C TRP A 60 5.21 -7.75 5.18
N ILE A 61 5.95 -7.80 4.07
CA ILE A 61 5.67 -7.05 2.86
C ILE A 61 5.43 -8.07 1.74
N ALA A 62 4.18 -8.16 1.28
CA ALA A 62 3.84 -8.92 0.09
C ALA A 62 4.26 -8.14 -1.15
N LEU A 63 5.13 -8.73 -1.96
CA LEU A 63 5.41 -8.22 -3.30
C LEU A 63 4.28 -8.68 -4.23
N PRO A 64 3.78 -7.82 -5.12
CA PRO A 64 2.83 -8.25 -6.13
C PRO A 64 3.50 -9.30 -7.01
N VAL A 65 3.00 -10.53 -6.96
CA VAL A 65 3.43 -11.56 -7.90
C VAL A 65 2.71 -11.27 -9.21
N MET A 66 3.47 -10.92 -10.24
CA MET A 66 2.94 -10.90 -11.60
C MET A 66 2.64 -12.37 -11.95
N ALA A 67 1.36 -12.76 -11.97
CA ALA A 67 1.00 -14.05 -12.51
C ALA A 67 1.45 -14.08 -13.98
N GLY A 68 2.28 -15.07 -14.35
CA GLY A 68 2.63 -15.31 -15.75
C GLY A 68 1.34 -15.40 -16.56
N GLY A 69 1.21 -14.55 -17.58
CA GLY A 69 -0.02 -14.43 -18.35
C GLY A 69 -0.42 -15.73 -19.06
N ILE A 70 -1.57 -15.69 -19.71
CA ILE A 70 -1.99 -16.76 -20.61
C ILE A 70 -1.21 -16.61 -21.91
N VAL A 71 -0.49 -17.65 -22.33
CA VAL A 71 0.34 -17.65 -23.56
C VAL A 71 -0.06 -18.81 -24.45
N ALA A 72 -0.45 -18.50 -25.69
CA ALA A 72 -0.77 -19.49 -26.72
C ALA A 72 0.50 -20.23 -27.16
N ASP A 73 0.38 -21.52 -27.45
CA ASP A 73 1.50 -22.29 -27.98
C ASP A 73 1.71 -21.99 -29.47
N GLY A 74 2.77 -21.25 -29.79
CA GLY A 74 3.12 -20.90 -31.17
C GLY A 74 3.56 -22.09 -32.02
N SER A 75 3.85 -23.25 -31.43
CA SER A 75 4.19 -24.48 -32.14
C SER A 75 2.98 -25.36 -32.46
N ALA A 76 1.80 -25.05 -31.90
CA ALA A 76 0.58 -25.80 -32.18
C ALA A 76 0.06 -25.50 -33.60
N PRO A 77 -0.70 -26.40 -34.24
CA PRO A 77 -1.38 -26.11 -35.50
C PRO A 77 -2.26 -24.85 -35.38
N GLY A 78 -2.34 -24.02 -36.43
CA GLY A 78 -3.05 -22.73 -36.37
C GLY A 78 -4.53 -22.82 -35.95
N ASN A 79 -5.20 -23.94 -36.24
CA ASN A 79 -6.56 -24.24 -35.79
C ASN A 79 -6.66 -24.70 -34.32
N GLN A 80 -5.54 -24.69 -33.60
CA GLN A 80 -5.45 -25.01 -32.17
C GLN A 80 -4.76 -23.89 -31.38
N GLN A 81 -4.39 -22.78 -32.03
CA GLN A 81 -3.77 -21.61 -31.38
C GLN A 81 -4.85 -20.60 -30.96
N PRO A 82 -5.11 -20.40 -29.66
CA PRO A 82 -6.07 -19.41 -29.21
C PRO A 82 -5.52 -17.99 -29.38
N THR A 83 -6.39 -17.03 -29.68
CA THR A 83 -6.00 -15.60 -29.77
C THR A 83 -6.22 -14.91 -28.43
N ILE A 84 -5.16 -14.35 -27.84
CA ILE A 84 -5.23 -13.65 -26.55
C ILE A 84 -5.22 -12.15 -26.79
N ILE A 85 -6.23 -11.45 -26.28
CA ILE A 85 -6.42 -10.00 -26.43
C ILE A 85 -6.47 -9.38 -25.04
N SER A 86 -5.74 -8.30 -24.80
CA SER A 86 -5.91 -7.51 -23.58
C SER A 86 -7.20 -6.72 -23.66
N SER A 87 -8.19 -7.05 -22.82
CA SER A 87 -9.47 -6.34 -22.78
C SER A 87 -9.36 -5.01 -22.04
N ALA A 88 -10.28 -4.08 -22.32
CA ALA A 88 -10.34 -2.76 -21.69
C ALA A 88 -10.50 -2.83 -20.16
N ASN A 89 -11.03 -3.95 -19.64
CA ASN A 89 -11.21 -4.19 -18.21
C ASN A 89 -9.95 -4.72 -17.52
N GLY A 90 -8.77 -4.69 -18.18
CA GLY A 90 -7.50 -5.12 -17.59
C GLY A 90 -7.33 -6.64 -17.44
N THR A 91 -8.29 -7.43 -17.95
CA THR A 91 -8.23 -8.90 -17.96
C THR A 91 -7.86 -9.42 -19.36
N PRO A 92 -7.09 -10.52 -19.45
CA PRO A 92 -6.83 -11.16 -20.72
C PRO A 92 -8.08 -11.88 -21.22
N GLN A 93 -8.54 -11.52 -22.42
CA GLN A 93 -9.59 -12.22 -23.13
C GLN A 93 -8.97 -13.28 -24.04
N VAL A 94 -9.53 -14.48 -24.02
CA VAL A 94 -9.08 -15.59 -24.88
C VAL A 94 -10.17 -15.93 -25.87
N ASN A 95 -9.91 -15.67 -27.15
CA ASN A 95 -10.78 -16.11 -28.25
C ASN A 95 -10.37 -17.53 -28.66
N ILE A 96 -11.30 -18.47 -28.49
CA ILE A 96 -11.10 -19.89 -28.78
C ILE A 96 -11.30 -20.20 -30.26
N GLN A 97 -10.71 -21.31 -30.70
CA GLN A 97 -10.86 -21.83 -32.05
C GLN A 97 -12.26 -22.43 -32.27
N ALA A 98 -12.73 -22.40 -33.51
CA ALA A 98 -14.02 -22.98 -33.88
C ALA A 98 -14.08 -24.48 -33.52
N PRO A 99 -15.22 -25.01 -33.05
CA PRO A 99 -15.36 -26.42 -32.74
C PRO A 99 -15.10 -27.30 -33.96
N ASN A 100 -14.52 -28.48 -33.75
CA ASN A 100 -14.37 -29.48 -34.80
C ASN A 100 -15.73 -30.17 -35.13
N SER A 101 -15.71 -31.13 -36.06
CA SER A 101 -16.88 -31.95 -36.42
C SER A 101 -17.51 -32.71 -35.25
N ASP A 102 -16.75 -32.93 -34.19
CA ASP A 102 -17.21 -33.61 -32.96
C ASP A 102 -17.74 -32.61 -31.91
N GLY A 103 -17.79 -31.31 -32.25
CA GLY A 103 -18.21 -30.24 -31.34
C GLY A 103 -17.16 -29.81 -30.32
N VAL A 104 -15.90 -30.23 -30.47
CA VAL A 104 -14.79 -29.95 -29.53
C VAL A 104 -13.90 -28.83 -30.06
N SER A 105 -13.72 -27.78 -29.26
CA SER A 105 -12.70 -26.75 -29.50
C SER A 105 -11.40 -27.12 -28.80
N ARG A 106 -10.33 -27.36 -29.58
CA ARG A 106 -9.00 -27.68 -29.05
C ARG A 106 -8.15 -26.41 -29.08
N ASN A 107 -7.64 -26.00 -27.92
CA ASN A 107 -6.80 -24.81 -27.77
C ASN A 107 -5.56 -25.19 -26.97
N GLN A 108 -4.37 -25.01 -27.54
CA GLN A 108 -3.10 -25.32 -26.89
C GLN A 108 -2.44 -24.07 -26.32
N TYR A 109 -1.92 -24.19 -25.10
CA TYR A 109 -1.30 -23.10 -24.36
C TYR A 109 0.07 -23.55 -23.84
N SER A 110 1.11 -22.74 -24.02
CA SER A 110 2.41 -22.98 -23.39
C SER A 110 2.40 -22.58 -21.92
N GLN A 111 1.56 -21.60 -21.54
CA GLN A 111 1.36 -21.19 -20.16
C GLN A 111 -0.11 -20.87 -19.94
N CYS A 112 -0.71 -21.51 -18.94
CA CYS A 112 -2.07 -21.23 -18.51
C CYS A 112 -2.08 -21.08 -16.99
N ARG A 113 -1.95 -19.84 -16.51
CA ARG A 113 -2.04 -19.48 -15.10
C ARG A 113 -3.10 -18.40 -14.99
N ALA A 114 -4.19 -18.70 -14.28
CA ALA A 114 -5.16 -17.68 -13.93
C ALA A 114 -4.50 -16.72 -12.93
N GLY A 115 -4.32 -15.46 -13.31
CA GLY A 115 -3.95 -14.41 -12.37
C GLY A 115 -5.11 -14.12 -11.42
N TYR A 116 -4.83 -13.91 -10.14
CA TYR A 116 -5.80 -13.34 -9.21
C TYR A 116 -5.69 -11.81 -9.31
N SER A 117 -6.79 -11.15 -9.70
CA SER A 117 -6.90 -9.70 -9.52
C SER A 117 -7.07 -9.44 -8.02
N ALA A 118 -6.17 -8.65 -7.44
CA ALA A 118 -6.39 -8.03 -6.13
C ALA A 118 -7.34 -6.84 -6.27
#